data_AF-A0A644XVL3-F1
#
_entry.id   AF-A0A644XVL3-F1
#
_cell.length_a   1.000
_cell.length_b   1.000
_cell.length_c   1.000
_cell.angle_alpha   90.00
_cell.angle_beta   90.00
_cell.angle_gamma   90.00
#
_symmetry.space_group_name_H-M   'P 1'
#
loop_
_entity.id
_entity.type
_entity.pdbx_description
1 polymer ?
#
loop_
_entity_poly.entity_id
_entity_poly.type
_entity_poly.pdbx_seq_one_letter_code
_entity_poly.pdbx_strand_id
1 'polypeptide(L)' 'MDTPFGRITYRPQDHQSTMGAYIGKTAYDEKLGRGVLVNYHYADGKDYQPSDEQVKKLRPAGQ' A
#
# COMPACT_ATOMS: atom_id res chain seq x y z
N MET A 1 0.13 11.00 10.07
CA MET A 1 -0.58 12.00 9.24
C MET A 1 -1.97 11.45 8.88
N ASP A 2 -2.98 12.31 8.83
CA ASP A 2 -4.34 11.91 8.48
C ASP A 2 -4.58 12.07 6.98
N THR A 3 -5.19 11.05 6.36
CA THR A 3 -5.45 11.01 4.92
C THR A 3 -6.87 10.50 4.65
N PRO A 4 -7.39 10.69 3.43
CA PRO A 4 -8.68 10.09 3.03
C PRO A 4 -8.72 8.57 3.15
N PHE A 5 -7.57 7.89 3.20
CA PHE A 5 -7.45 6.44 3.38
C PHE A 5 -7.21 6.03 4.85
N GLY A 6 -7.38 6.96 5.79
CA GLY A 6 -7.07 6.77 7.21
C GLY A 6 -5.70 7.29 7.60
N ARG A 7 -5.26 6.92 8.81
CA ARG A 7 -3.98 7.39 9.36
C ARG A 7 -2.83 6.56 8.82
N ILE A 8 -1.79 7.23 8.33
CA ILE A 8 -0.55 6.60 7.86
C ILE A 8 0.67 7.22 8.56
N THR A 9 1.78 6.50 8.53
CA THR A 9 3.10 6.96 8.98
C THR A 9 4.15 6.70 7.90
N TYR A 10 5.26 7.45 7.93
CA TYR A 10 6.46 7.11 7.17
C TYR A 10 7.42 6.36 8.08
N ARG A 11 7.90 5.20 7.63
CA ARG A 11 8.82 4.37 8.38
C ARG A 11 10.22 5.02 8.42
N PRO A 12 10.86 5.13 9.59
CA PRO A 12 12.18 5.78 9.68
C PRO A 12 13.29 5.00 8.95
N GLN A 13 13.18 3.69 8.88
CA GLN A 13 14.21 2.81 8.33
C GLN A 13 14.35 2.94 6.81
N ASP A 14 13.26 3.24 6.08
CA ASP A 14 13.28 3.33 4.62
C ASP A 14 12.47 4.47 4.02
N HIS A 15 11.86 5.31 4.85
CA HIS A 15 10.98 6.41 4.44
C HIS A 15 9.75 5.94 3.64
N GLN A 16 9.39 4.66 3.73
CA GLN A 16 8.20 4.11 3.09
C GLN A 16 6.94 4.49 3.87
N SER A 17 5.88 4.89 3.16
CA SER A 17 4.56 5.12 3.74
C SER A 17 3.87 3.81 4.12
N THR A 18 3.14 3.78 5.24
CA THR A 18 2.24 2.66 5.61
C THR A 18 0.92 2.67 4.86
N MET A 19 0.72 3.60 3.91
CA MET A 19 -0.47 3.58 3.04
C MET A 19 -0.54 2.25 2.28
N GLY A 20 -1.69 1.59 2.40
CA GLY A 20 -2.05 0.39 1.68
C GLY A 20 -2.68 0.63 0.32
N ALA A 21 -3.24 -0.43 -0.25
CA ALA A 21 -3.89 -0.41 -1.56
C ALA A 21 -5.21 -1.20 -1.54
N TYR A 22 -6.10 -0.90 -2.47
CA TYR A 22 -7.29 -1.73 -2.70
C TYR A 22 -6.96 -2.87 -3.65
N ILE A 23 -7.21 -4.10 -3.19
CA ILE A 23 -6.97 -5.33 -3.94
C ILE A 23 -8.32 -6.00 -4.23
N GLY A 24 -8.57 -6.31 -5.50
CA GLY A 24 -9.82 -6.91 -5.95
C GLY A 24 -9.73 -7.41 -7.38
N LYS A 25 -10.88 -7.76 -7.96
CA LYS A 25 -10.97 -8.21 -9.36
C LYS A 25 -11.44 -7.06 -10.24
N THR A 26 -10.89 -6.96 -11.43
CA THR A 26 -11.44 -6.05 -12.45
C THR A 26 -12.73 -6.62 -13.02
N ALA A 27 -13.70 -5.75 -13.29
CA ALA A 27 -14.93 -6.08 -14.00
C ALA A 27 -15.35 -4.88 -14.85
N TYR A 28 -16.14 -5.11 -15.90
CA TYR A 28 -16.78 -4.04 -16.64
C TYR A 28 -18.16 -3.77 -16.05
N ASP A 29 -18.45 -2.51 -15.71
CA ASP A 29 -19.77 -2.09 -15.23
C ASP A 29 -20.55 -1.48 -16.38
N GLU A 30 -21.57 -2.20 -16.86
CA GLU A 30 -22.44 -1.75 -17.96
C GLU A 30 -23.21 -0.46 -17.66
N LYS A 31 -23.55 -0.19 -16.38
CA LYS A 31 -24.28 1.01 -15.99
C LYS A 31 -23.38 2.24 -15.97
N LEU A 32 -22.12 2.06 -15.55
CA LEU A 32 -21.13 3.13 -15.53
C LEU A 32 -20.35 3.25 -16.85
N GLY A 33 -20.45 2.26 -17.74
CA GLY A 33 -19.76 2.21 -19.03
C GLY A 33 -18.23 2.17 -18.90
N ARG A 34 -17.69 1.58 -17.83
CA ARG A 34 -16.23 1.55 -17.58
C ARG A 34 -15.80 0.36 -16.73
N GLY A 35 -14.49 0.10 -16.75
CA GLY A 35 -13.86 -0.85 -15.83
C GLY A 35 -13.93 -0.37 -14.38
N VAL A 36 -14.25 -1.29 -13.47
CA VAL A 36 -14.33 -1.08 -12.01
C VAL A 36 -13.60 -2.19 -11.27
N LEU A 37 -13.31 -1.96 -9.99
CA LEU A 37 -12.81 -2.98 -9.08
C LEU A 37 -13.99 -3.54 -8.28
N VAL A 38 -14.15 -4.87 -8.26
CA VAL A 38 -15.20 -5.58 -7.51
C VAL A 38 -14.58 -6.58 -6.53
N ASN A 39 -15.36 -6.97 -5.51
CA ASN A 39 -14.92 -7.88 -4.45
C ASN A 39 -13.60 -7.44 -3.82
N TYR A 40 -13.45 -6.14 -3.64
CA TYR A 40 -12.20 -5.55 -3.17
C TYR A 40 -12.18 -5.44 -1.65
N HIS A 41 -10.96 -5.44 -1.12
CA HIS A 41 -10.68 -5.07 0.26
C HIS A 41 -9.49 -4.12 0.29
N TYR A 42 -9.36 -3.36 1.37
CA TYR A 42 -8.16 -2.57 1.63
C TYR A 42 -7.11 -3.46 2.28
N ALA A 43 -5.95 -3.58 1.65
CA ALA A 43 -4.78 -4.25 2.18
C ALA A 43 -3.89 -3.19 2.85
N ASP A 44 -3.82 -3.19 4.18
CA ASP A 44 -3.05 -2.22 4.97
C ASP A 44 -1.56 -2.34 4.68
N GLY A 45 -0.93 -1.26 4.24
CA GLY A 45 0.47 -1.27 3.79
C GLY A 45 1.43 -1.77 4.86
N LYS A 46 1.11 -1.63 6.15
CA LYS A 46 1.97 -2.10 7.25
C LYS A 46 2.15 -3.62 7.25
N ASP A 47 1.18 -4.37 6.74
CA ASP A 47 1.13 -5.84 6.78
C ASP A 47 1.87 -6.48 5.59
N TYR A 48 2.24 -5.69 4.58
CA TYR A 48 2.82 -6.17 3.32
C TYR A 48 4.20 -5.57 3.01
N GLN A 49 4.83 -4.93 3.99
CA GLN A 49 6.20 -4.41 3.86
C GLN A 49 7.24 -5.41 4.36
N PRO A 50 8.46 -5.42 3.81
CA PRO A 50 9.55 -6.22 4.33
C PRO A 50 9.88 -5.85 5.79
N SER A 51 10.42 -6.82 6.52
CA SER A 51 10.87 -6.62 7.90
C SER A 51 12.06 -5.66 7.96
N ASP A 52 12.29 -5.07 9.14
CA ASP A 52 13.40 -4.13 9.37
C ASP A 52 14.77 -4.75 9.05
N GLU A 53 14.94 -6.04 9.35
CA GLU A 53 16.16 -6.78 9.01
C GLU A 53 16.39 -6.91 7.51
N GLN A 54 15.31 -7.16 6.75
CA GLN A 54 15.39 -7.24 5.29
C GLN A 54 15.70 -5.87 4.69
N VAL A 55 15.02 -4.83 5.18
CA VAL A 55 15.23 -3.43 4.76
C VAL A 55 16.68 -3.00 4.98
N LYS A 56 17.26 -3.32 6.15
CA LYS A 56 18.65 -2.97 6.48
C LYS A 56 19.66 -3.56 5.48
N LYS A 57 19.38 -4.75 4.92
CA LYS A 57 20.24 -5.40 3.92
C LYS A 57 20.06 -4.81 2.51
N LEU A 58 18.86 -4.33 2.19
CA LEU A 58 18.53 -3.79 0.87
C LEU A 58 18.94 -2.34 0.70
N ARG A 59 19.00 -1.58 1.80
CA ARG A 59 19.43 -0.18 1.75
C ARG A 59 20.94 -0.11 1.48
N PRO A 60 21.37 0.82 0.61
CA PRO A 60 22.79 1.14 0.49
C PRO A 60 23.35 1.44 1.88
N ALA A 61 24.49 0.84 2.22
CA ALA A 61 25.28 1.36 3.32
C ALA A 61 25.59 2.82 2.97
N GLY A 62 25.12 3.75 3.80
CA GLY A 62 25.42 5.17 3.59
C GLY A 62 26.94 5.36 3.48
N GLN A 63 27.34 6.34 2.67
CA GLN A 63 28.73 6.79 2.60
C GLN A 63 29.25 7.19 3.99
#